data_AF-A0A0P9MI67-F1
#
_entry.id   AF-A0A0P9MI67-F1
#
_cell.length_a   1.000
_cell.length_b   1.000
_cell.length_c   1.000
_cell.angle_alpha   90.00
_cell.angle_beta   90.00
_cell.angle_gamma   90.00
#
_symmetry.space_group_name_H-M   'P 1'
#
loop_
_entity.id
_entity.type
_entity.pdbx_description
1 polymer ?
#
loop_
_entity_poly.entity_id
_entity_poly.type
_entity_poly.pdbx_seq_one_letter_code
_entity_poly.pdbx_strand_id
1 'polypeptide(L)'
;MATSVTWAGLALLCFALKSHSAELPPPAYQLAAHAANIPSEVLYSVALQESGTRLRGQLVPWPWTLNVAGASYRFATRADACTALIIALAQAGPKRVDVGLGQVNMGWNGQRFKSSNPCDALNPYKNLDVAAQMLAELRAWR
;
A
#
# COMPACT_ATOMS: atom_id res chain seq x y z
N MET A 1 29.66 40.47 43.74
CA MET A 1 29.41 39.54 42.62
C MET A 1 28.82 38.27 43.21
N ALA A 2 27.51 38.05 43.06
CA ALA A 2 26.84 36.84 43.52
C ALA A 2 26.10 36.25 42.31
N THR A 3 26.52 35.07 41.88
CA THR A 3 25.93 34.35 40.75
C THR A 3 24.75 33.52 41.23
N SER A 4 23.54 33.93 40.89
CA SER A 4 22.33 33.13 41.03
C SER A 4 22.17 32.22 39.82
N VAL A 5 22.36 30.92 40.01
CA VAL A 5 22.04 29.88 39.04
C VAL A 5 20.55 29.53 39.20
N THR A 6 19.72 29.88 38.22
CA THR A 6 18.30 29.51 38.21
C THR A 6 18.11 28.18 37.49
N TRP A 7 17.87 27.12 38.25
CA TRP A 7 17.21 25.91 37.76
C TRP A 7 15.71 26.05 38.04
N ALA A 8 14.85 25.89 37.04
CA ALA A 8 13.60 25.12 37.14
C ALA A 8 12.67 25.45 35.97
N GLY A 9 12.22 24.40 35.28
CA GLY A 9 11.13 24.51 34.31
C GLY A 9 11.15 23.48 33.20
N LEU A 10 11.46 22.20 33.49
CA LEU A 10 11.23 21.13 32.53
C LEU A 10 9.72 20.85 32.51
N ALA A 11 8.98 21.55 31.64
CA ALA A 11 7.59 21.25 31.38
C ALA A 11 7.51 19.93 30.59
N LEU A 12 7.26 18.82 31.27
CA LEU A 12 6.87 17.57 30.61
C LEU A 12 5.50 17.77 29.94
N LEU A 13 5.51 18.04 28.63
CA LEU A 13 4.33 17.85 27.80
C LEU A 13 4.06 16.35 27.69
N CYS A 14 3.17 15.84 28.54
CA CYS A 14 2.55 14.53 28.35
C CYS A 14 1.64 14.61 27.11
N PHE A 15 2.19 14.32 25.93
CA PHE A 15 1.38 13.99 24.77
C PHE A 15 0.63 12.70 25.08
N ALA A 16 -0.69 12.79 25.28
CA ALA A 16 -1.55 11.62 25.33
C ALA A 16 -1.43 10.90 23.97
N LEU A 17 -0.63 9.84 23.93
CA LEU A 17 -0.60 8.93 22.80
C LEU A 17 -1.98 8.28 22.74
N LYS A 18 -2.81 8.73 21.80
CA LYS A 18 -4.01 7.98 21.45
C LYS A 18 -3.56 6.63 20.92
N SER A 19 -3.70 5.59 21.72
CA SER A 19 -3.52 4.21 21.26
C SER A 19 -4.60 3.94 20.22
N HIS A 20 -4.24 3.98 18.94
CA HIS A 20 -5.10 3.44 17.90
C HIS A 20 -5.01 1.93 18.05
N SER A 21 -6.03 1.30 18.63
CA SER A 21 -6.16 -0.15 18.52
C SER A 21 -6.09 -0.48 17.04
N ALA A 22 -5.10 -1.29 16.64
CA ALA A 22 -5.02 -1.75 15.26
C ALA A 22 -6.30 -2.55 15.00
N GLU A 23 -7.21 -1.95 14.24
CA GLU A 23 -8.38 -2.66 13.75
C GLU A 23 -7.87 -3.85 12.93
N LEU A 24 -8.41 -5.03 13.21
CA LEU A 24 -8.02 -6.25 12.49
C LEU A 24 -8.19 -5.99 10.98
N PRO A 25 -7.12 -6.12 10.18
CA PRO A 25 -7.21 -5.88 8.74
C PRO A 25 -8.30 -6.74 8.08
N PRO A 26 -8.90 -6.29 6.96
CA PRO A 26 -9.90 -7.10 6.26
C PRO A 26 -9.36 -8.50 5.89
N PRO A 27 -10.22 -9.54 5.82
CA PRO A 27 -9.78 -10.93 5.64
C PRO A 27 -8.84 -11.20 4.46
N ALA A 28 -8.97 -10.46 3.36
CA ALA A 28 -8.08 -10.62 2.20
C ALA A 28 -6.61 -10.31 2.53
N TYR A 29 -6.36 -9.33 3.40
CA TYR A 29 -5.01 -8.99 3.87
C TYR A 29 -4.47 -10.06 4.79
N GLN A 30 -5.30 -10.58 5.70
CA GLN A 30 -4.92 -11.67 6.60
C GLN A 30 -4.53 -12.91 5.81
N LEU A 31 -5.32 -13.29 4.79
CA LEU A 31 -5.05 -14.44 3.95
C LEU A 31 -3.72 -14.33 3.21
N ALA A 32 -3.49 -13.21 2.49
CA ALA A 32 -2.27 -13.00 1.72
C ALA A 32 -1.03 -12.89 2.64
N ALA A 33 -1.17 -12.18 3.77
CA ALA A 33 -0.09 -12.02 4.74
C ALA A 33 0.29 -13.35 5.40
N HIS A 34 -0.71 -14.17 5.77
CA HIS A 34 -0.47 -15.51 6.31
C HIS A 34 0.27 -16.40 5.30
N ALA A 35 -0.16 -16.39 4.03
CA ALA A 35 0.50 -17.17 2.97
C ALA A 35 1.97 -16.77 2.76
N ALA A 36 2.31 -15.50 2.98
CA ALA A 36 3.67 -14.96 2.88
C ALA A 36 4.44 -14.93 4.22
N ASN A 37 3.85 -15.45 5.31
CA ASN A 37 4.42 -15.42 6.67
C ASN A 37 4.84 -14.01 7.15
N ILE A 38 3.98 -13.02 6.92
CA ILE A 38 4.15 -11.64 7.40
C ILE A 38 2.97 -11.20 8.28
N PRO A 39 3.13 -10.19 9.16
CA PRO A 39 2.00 -9.63 9.89
C PRO A 39 1.01 -8.92 8.95
N SER A 40 -0.29 -9.20 9.11
CA SER A 40 -1.35 -8.66 8.25
C SER A 40 -1.49 -7.14 8.37
N GLU A 41 -1.19 -6.60 9.54
CA GLU A 41 -1.22 -5.18 9.87
C GLU A 41 -0.18 -4.41 9.05
N VAL A 42 0.99 -5.02 8.82
CA VAL A 42 2.04 -4.42 7.99
C VAL A 42 1.57 -4.36 6.55
N LEU A 43 1.08 -5.47 5.98
CA LEU A 43 0.56 -5.47 4.61
C LEU A 43 -0.58 -4.46 4.42
N TYR A 44 -1.48 -4.36 5.40
CA TYR A 44 -2.58 -3.41 5.36
C TYR A 44 -2.12 -1.96 5.44
N SER A 45 -1.15 -1.64 6.32
CA SER A 45 -0.56 -0.30 6.41
C SER A 45 0.15 0.12 5.13
N VAL A 46 0.84 -0.82 4.45
CA VAL A 46 1.45 -0.59 3.15
C VAL A 46 0.36 -0.28 2.12
N ALA A 47 -0.68 -1.11 2.01
CA ALA A 47 -1.76 -0.86 1.06
C ALA A 47 -2.50 0.48 1.30
N LEU A 48 -2.65 0.89 2.57
CA LEU A 48 -3.18 2.20 2.94
C LEU A 48 -2.29 3.35 2.44
N GLN A 49 -0.98 3.21 2.56
CA GLN A 49 -0.02 4.19 2.06
C GLN A 49 0.01 4.24 0.52
N GLU A 50 -0.06 3.08 -0.12
CA GLU A 50 0.11 2.91 -1.57
C GLU A 50 -1.15 3.31 -2.36
N SER A 51 -2.34 2.91 -1.90
CA SER A 51 -3.59 3.10 -2.65
C SER A 51 -4.73 3.69 -1.84
N GLY A 52 -4.46 4.20 -0.63
CA GLY A 52 -5.44 4.77 0.27
C GLY A 52 -6.31 5.84 -0.39
N THR A 53 -7.61 5.80 -0.12
CA THR A 53 -8.60 6.82 -0.49
C THR A 53 -9.58 7.02 0.65
N ARG A 54 -10.18 8.22 0.75
CA ARG A 54 -11.24 8.48 1.73
C ARG A 54 -12.58 8.00 1.17
N LEU A 55 -13.18 7.01 1.84
CA LEU A 55 -14.53 6.54 1.56
C LEU A 55 -15.36 6.68 2.83
N ARG A 56 -16.45 7.47 2.76
CA ARG A 56 -17.36 7.70 3.91
C ARG A 56 -16.64 8.11 5.21
N GLY A 57 -15.59 8.91 5.08
CA GLY A 57 -14.79 9.40 6.21
C GLY A 57 -13.68 8.45 6.70
N GLN A 58 -13.60 7.23 6.17
CA GLN A 58 -12.54 6.27 6.49
C GLN A 58 -11.48 6.22 5.39
N LEU A 59 -10.21 6.11 5.76
CA LEU A 59 -9.13 5.83 4.82
C LEU A 59 -9.11 4.32 4.56
N VAL A 60 -9.30 3.92 3.30
CA VAL A 60 -9.27 2.51 2.87
C VAL A 60 -8.43 2.35 1.61
N PRO A 61 -7.70 1.24 1.44
CA PRO A 61 -6.99 0.96 0.19
C PRO A 61 -7.99 0.78 -0.97
N TRP A 62 -7.69 1.34 -2.15
CA TRP A 62 -8.57 1.27 -3.31
C TRP A 62 -8.01 0.33 -4.40
N PRO A 63 -8.68 -0.79 -4.72
CA PRO A 63 -8.09 -1.84 -5.56
C PRO A 63 -7.95 -1.48 -7.03
N TRP A 64 -8.70 -0.47 -7.48
CA TRP A 64 -8.69 -0.02 -8.87
C TRP A 64 -7.96 1.31 -8.98
N THR A 65 -6.75 1.33 -8.41
CA THR A 65 -5.80 2.45 -8.45
C THR A 65 -4.68 2.13 -9.42
N LEU A 66 -4.33 3.09 -10.27
CA LEU A 66 -3.15 3.05 -11.13
C LEU A 66 -2.25 4.23 -10.78
N ASN A 67 -0.94 4.02 -10.73
CA ASN A 67 0.04 5.08 -10.89
C ASN A 67 0.62 4.97 -12.29
N VAL A 68 0.54 6.05 -13.08
CA VAL A 68 1.11 6.12 -14.41
C VAL A 68 2.09 7.28 -14.43
N ALA A 69 3.38 6.96 -14.51
CA ALA A 69 4.45 7.95 -14.59
C ALA A 69 4.46 8.98 -13.43
N GLY A 70 4.03 8.58 -12.23
CA GLY A 70 3.93 9.42 -11.04
C GLY A 70 2.53 10.01 -10.81
N ALA A 71 1.62 9.93 -11.78
CA ALA A 71 0.24 10.40 -11.64
C ALA A 71 -0.69 9.28 -11.17
N SER A 72 -1.44 9.53 -10.09
CA SER A 72 -2.38 8.57 -9.52
C SER A 72 -3.78 8.73 -10.12
N TYR A 73 -4.36 7.62 -10.56
CA TYR A 73 -5.71 7.50 -11.11
C TYR A 73 -6.49 6.46 -10.32
N ARG A 74 -7.76 6.75 -10.01
CA ARG A 74 -8.66 5.83 -9.29
C ARG A 74 -9.94 5.66 -10.08
N PHE A 75 -10.35 4.41 -10.26
CA PHE A 75 -11.52 4.06 -11.07
C PHE A 75 -12.63 3.46 -10.21
N ALA A 76 -13.87 3.70 -10.60
CA ALA A 76 -15.04 3.17 -9.88
C ALA A 76 -15.24 1.67 -10.09
N THR A 77 -14.70 1.10 -11.18
CA THR A 77 -14.86 -0.32 -11.52
C THR A 77 -13.54 -0.94 -11.96
N ARG A 78 -13.45 -2.27 -11.83
CA ARG A 78 -12.34 -3.05 -12.37
C ARG A 78 -12.22 -2.91 -13.89
N ALA A 79 -13.35 -2.84 -14.59
CA ALA A 79 -13.39 -2.77 -16.05
C ALA A 79 -12.74 -1.48 -16.55
N ASP A 80 -13.11 -0.33 -15.96
CA ASP A 80 -12.54 0.96 -16.34
C ASP A 80 -11.04 1.02 -16.04
N ALA A 81 -10.62 0.52 -14.87
CA ALA A 81 -9.20 0.42 -14.54
C ALA A 81 -8.45 -0.51 -15.49
N CYS A 82 -9.05 -1.60 -15.94
CA CYS A 82 -8.42 -2.52 -16.88
C CYS A 82 -8.21 -1.85 -18.24
N THR A 83 -9.21 -1.14 -18.76
CA THR A 83 -9.08 -0.34 -19.98
C THR A 83 -7.98 0.69 -19.85
N ALA A 84 -7.96 1.47 -18.76
CA ALA A 84 -6.93 2.47 -18.51
C ALA A 84 -5.53 1.86 -18.36
N LEU A 85 -5.43 0.69 -17.72
CA LEU A 85 -4.18 -0.05 -17.55
C LEU A 85 -3.59 -0.46 -18.91
N ILE A 86 -4.41 -1.03 -19.80
CA ILE A 86 -3.96 -1.43 -21.13
C ILE A 86 -3.41 -0.22 -21.90
N ILE A 87 -4.12 0.91 -21.86
CA ILE A 87 -3.68 2.16 -22.49
C ILE A 87 -2.36 2.66 -21.88
N ALA A 88 -2.28 2.69 -20.55
CA ALA A 88 -1.09 3.15 -19.83
C ALA A 88 0.15 2.30 -20.13
N LEU A 89 -0.01 0.97 -20.19
CA LEU A 89 1.08 0.05 -20.54
C LEU A 89 1.60 0.30 -21.97
N ALA A 90 0.69 0.58 -22.92
CA ALA A 90 1.06 0.87 -24.29
C ALA A 90 1.74 2.24 -24.46
N GLN A 91 1.30 3.26 -23.71
CA GLN A 91 1.75 4.65 -23.89
C GLN A 91 2.97 5.01 -23.03
N ALA A 92 2.96 4.63 -21.76
CA ALA A 92 4.03 4.97 -20.80
C ALA A 92 5.07 3.85 -20.66
N GLY A 93 4.72 2.62 -21.02
CA GLY A 93 5.54 1.44 -20.82
C GLY A 93 5.41 0.84 -19.41
N PRO A 94 5.61 -0.48 -19.25
CA PRO A 94 5.26 -1.21 -18.04
C PRO A 94 6.08 -0.79 -16.81
N LYS A 95 7.31 -0.32 -16.99
CA LYS A 95 8.16 0.14 -15.87
C LYS A 95 7.67 1.43 -15.22
N ARG A 96 6.75 2.15 -15.87
CA ARG A 96 6.17 3.41 -15.37
C ARG A 96 4.75 3.24 -14.87
N VAL A 97 4.28 2.00 -14.70
CA VAL A 97 2.91 1.69 -14.30
C VAL A 97 2.91 0.81 -13.07
N ASP A 98 2.31 1.32 -11.99
CA ASP A 98 2.05 0.58 -10.76
C ASP A 98 0.55 0.33 -10.60
N VAL A 99 0.17 -0.86 -10.11
CA VAL A 99 -1.23 -1.32 -10.16
C VAL A 99 -1.72 -1.81 -8.80
N GLY A 100 -2.94 -1.40 -8.47
CA GLY A 100 -3.76 -2.01 -7.44
C GLY A 100 -3.39 -1.65 -6.01
N LEU A 101 -3.81 -2.50 -5.08
CA LEU A 101 -3.76 -2.25 -3.63
C LEU A 101 -2.34 -1.97 -3.12
N GLY A 102 -1.38 -2.78 -3.55
CA GLY A 102 0.04 -2.67 -3.16
C GLY A 102 0.91 -1.94 -4.17
N GLN A 103 0.32 -1.26 -5.16
CA GLN A 103 1.03 -0.54 -6.23
C GLN A 103 2.18 -1.37 -6.85
N VAL A 104 1.83 -2.56 -7.36
CA VAL A 104 2.80 -3.48 -7.96
C VAL A 104 3.25 -2.94 -9.32
N ASN A 105 4.54 -2.66 -9.48
CA ASN A 105 5.10 -2.21 -10.76
C ASN A 105 5.04 -3.31 -11.83
N MET A 106 4.41 -3.00 -12.97
CA MET A 106 4.16 -3.99 -14.02
C MET A 106 5.41 -4.36 -14.81
N GLY A 107 6.42 -3.49 -14.86
CA GLY A 107 7.67 -3.75 -15.59
C GLY A 107 8.68 -4.59 -14.81
N TRP A 108 8.62 -4.57 -13.48
CA TRP A 108 9.52 -5.35 -12.63
C TRP A 108 8.87 -6.61 -12.04
N ASN A 109 7.57 -6.55 -11.77
CA ASN A 109 6.87 -7.60 -11.03
C ASN A 109 5.65 -8.17 -11.78
N GLY A 110 5.34 -7.69 -12.98
CA GLY A 110 4.17 -8.14 -13.75
C GLY A 110 4.13 -9.65 -14.02
N GLN A 111 5.29 -10.28 -14.19
CA GLN A 111 5.42 -11.73 -14.36
C GLN A 111 4.94 -12.55 -13.16
N ARG A 112 4.90 -11.96 -11.95
CA ARG A 112 4.45 -12.65 -10.72
C ARG A 112 2.97 -13.02 -10.77
N PHE A 113 2.18 -12.36 -11.62
CA PHE A 113 0.76 -12.67 -11.83
C PHE A 113 0.51 -13.94 -12.65
N LYS A 114 1.56 -14.55 -13.25
CA LYS A 114 1.50 -15.81 -14.01
C LYS A 114 0.36 -15.83 -15.05
N SER A 115 0.14 -14.70 -15.71
CA SER A 115 -0.98 -14.48 -16.64
C SER A 115 -0.53 -13.60 -17.78
N SER A 116 -1.03 -13.87 -18.99
CA SER A 116 -0.86 -12.99 -20.15
C SER A 116 -1.79 -11.77 -20.09
N ASN A 117 -2.81 -11.79 -19.23
CA ASN A 117 -3.72 -10.67 -19.06
C ASN A 117 -3.22 -9.72 -17.95
N PRO A 118 -2.77 -8.49 -18.27
CA PRO A 118 -2.27 -7.55 -17.26
C PRO A 118 -3.34 -7.14 -16.24
N CYS A 119 -4.64 -7.24 -16.58
CA CYS A 119 -5.73 -6.89 -15.67
C CYS A 119 -5.91 -7.87 -14.51
N ASP A 120 -5.14 -8.95 -14.45
CA ASP A 120 -5.03 -9.77 -13.24
C ASP A 120 -4.36 -9.02 -12.09
N ALA A 121 -3.53 -8.03 -12.38
CA ALA A 121 -2.94 -7.16 -11.37
C ALA A 121 -3.98 -6.29 -10.63
N LEU A 122 -5.18 -6.12 -11.20
CA LEU A 122 -6.33 -5.43 -10.59
C LEU A 122 -7.24 -6.36 -9.78
N ASN A 123 -6.96 -7.67 -9.74
CA ASN A 123 -7.66 -8.58 -8.83
C ASN A 123 -7.12 -8.35 -7.40
N PRO A 124 -7.97 -7.94 -6.43
CA PRO A 124 -7.53 -7.63 -5.07
C PRO A 124 -6.69 -8.74 -4.42
N TYR A 125 -7.11 -10.01 -4.56
CA TYR A 125 -6.42 -11.14 -3.95
C TYR A 125 -5.07 -11.38 -4.60
N LYS A 126 -5.02 -11.47 -5.94
CA LYS A 126 -3.75 -11.66 -6.66
C LYS A 126 -2.76 -10.52 -6.40
N ASN A 127 -3.25 -9.28 -6.33
CA ASN A 127 -2.43 -8.11 -6.05
C ASN A 127 -1.83 -8.17 -4.64
N LEU A 128 -2.64 -8.51 -3.64
CA LEU A 128 -2.17 -8.68 -2.26
C LEU A 128 -1.20 -9.84 -2.11
N ASP A 129 -1.42 -10.96 -2.79
CA ASP A 129 -0.49 -12.10 -2.77
C ASP A 129 0.90 -11.69 -3.28
N VAL A 130 0.95 -10.97 -4.41
CA VAL A 130 2.22 -10.47 -4.97
C VAL A 130 2.86 -9.43 -4.05
N ALA A 131 2.08 -8.47 -3.52
CA ALA A 131 2.59 -7.46 -2.60
C ALA A 131 3.15 -8.08 -1.30
N ALA A 132 2.46 -9.07 -0.75
CA ALA A 132 2.88 -9.79 0.45
C ALA A 132 4.19 -10.56 0.22
N GLN A 133 4.32 -11.23 -0.92
CA GLN A 133 5.56 -11.91 -1.32
C GLN A 133 6.73 -10.94 -1.45
N MET A 134 6.53 -9.81 -2.13
CA MET A 134 7.56 -8.77 -2.29
C MET A 134 8.02 -8.22 -0.92
N LEU A 135 7.08 -8.00 0.00
CA LEU A 135 7.39 -7.51 1.34
C LEU A 135 8.13 -8.57 2.19
N ALA A 136 7.75 -9.84 2.07
CA ALA A 136 8.43 -10.95 2.73
C ALA A 136 9.89 -11.10 2.25
N GLU A 137 10.11 -10.97 0.93
CA GLU A 137 11.44 -10.97 0.34
C GLU A 137 12.31 -9.88 0.95
N LEU A 138 11.83 -8.64 1.02
CA LEU A 138 12.58 -7.52 1.63
C LEU A 138 12.94 -7.74 3.11
N ARG A 139 12.08 -8.43 3.87
CA ARG A 139 12.35 -8.76 5.27
C ARG A 139 13.46 -9.80 5.42
N ALA A 140 13.55 -10.77 4.51
CA ALA A 140 14.55 -11.84 4.57
C ALA A 140 15.99 -11.35 4.33
N TRP A 141 16.18 -10.14 3.82
CA TRP A 141 17.49 -9.50 3.63
C TRP A 141 18.00 -8.71 4.85
N ARG A 142 17.24 -8.68 5.95
CA ARG A 142 17.68 -8.14 7.24
C ARG A 142 17.96 -9.28 8.22
#